data_AF-A0A7Y3FWB5-F1
#
_entry.id   AF-A0A7Y3FWB5-F1
#
_cell.length_a   1.000
_cell.length_b   1.000
_cell.length_c   1.000
_cell.angle_alpha   90.00
_cell.angle_beta   90.00
_cell.angle_gamma   90.00
#
_symmetry.space_group_name_H-M   'P 1'
#
loop_
_entity.id
_entity.type
_entity.pdbx_description
1 polymer ?
#
loop_
_entity_poly.entity_id
_entity_poly.type
_entity_poly.pdbx_seq_one_letter_code
_entity_poly.pdbx_strand_id
1 'polypeptide(L)'
;MSKTYRSSGKLLLTGEYAVLDGALALGLPTRQGQELLIEPGKNKGLQWKSIDVEQNIWFETTFELAEFEADAPVTKGSDIRHTLLSLLREAVRLKPEFLDALNGTQATTKLEFPRNWGLGSSSTLINNIAQWAEVDAYSLLWNAFSGSGYDIACAQNNKPLIYKVLNKNPEVELIDYNPPFRKELFFVHLNRKQ
;
A
#
# COMPACT_ATOMS: atom_id res chain seq x y z
N MET A 1 -15.71 8.64 14.85
CA MET A 1 -15.99 9.12 13.47
C MET A 1 -15.23 8.21 12.51
N SER A 2 -15.76 7.96 11.32
CA SER A 2 -15.04 7.19 10.30
C SER A 2 -13.99 8.05 9.59
N LYS A 3 -12.90 7.43 9.13
CA LYS A 3 -11.85 8.07 8.30
C LYS A 3 -11.56 7.18 7.10
N THR A 4 -11.31 7.77 5.94
CA THR A 4 -10.95 7.02 4.72
C THR A 4 -9.63 7.54 4.17
N TYR A 5 -8.74 6.61 3.86
CA TYR A 5 -7.49 6.84 3.14
C TYR A 5 -7.59 6.21 1.76
N ARG A 6 -7.01 6.83 0.74
CA ARG A 6 -7.04 6.33 -0.65
C ARG A 6 -5.69 6.55 -1.30
N SER A 7 -5.19 5.51 -1.96
CA SER A 7 -3.96 5.56 -2.74
C SER A 7 -4.24 5.10 -4.17
N SER A 8 -3.63 5.79 -5.13
CA SER A 8 -3.72 5.43 -6.55
C SER A 8 -2.84 4.21 -6.85
N GLY A 9 -3.30 3.33 -7.73
CA GLY A 9 -2.44 2.26 -8.25
C GLY A 9 -1.31 2.83 -9.12
N LYS A 10 -0.53 1.95 -9.73
CA LYS A 10 0.69 2.35 -10.44
C LYS A 10 0.84 1.69 -11.80
N LEU A 11 1.53 2.38 -12.69
CA LEU A 11 2.10 1.87 -13.94
C LEU A 11 3.52 2.43 -14.09
N LEU A 12 4.45 1.59 -14.51
CA LEU A 12 5.81 1.99 -14.83
C LEU A 12 6.00 1.92 -16.33
N LEU A 13 6.40 3.03 -16.94
CA LEU A 13 6.62 3.09 -18.38
C LEU A 13 8.08 2.80 -18.77
N THR A 14 9.04 3.14 -17.91
CA THR A 14 10.47 2.89 -18.13
C THR A 14 11.22 2.87 -16.79
N GLY A 15 12.43 2.34 -16.79
CA GLY A 15 13.36 2.29 -15.65
C GLY A 15 13.51 0.89 -15.08
N GLU A 16 12.38 0.24 -14.74
CA GLU A 16 12.35 -1.10 -14.12
C GLU A 16 13.45 -1.28 -13.04
N TYR A 17 14.25 -2.34 -13.13
CA TYR A 17 15.33 -2.62 -12.17
C TYR A 17 16.44 -1.56 -12.17
N ALA A 18 16.66 -0.84 -13.28
CA ALA A 18 17.72 0.17 -13.39
C ALA A 18 17.49 1.37 -12.46
N VAL A 19 16.28 1.54 -11.93
CA VAL A 19 15.96 2.55 -10.91
C VAL A 19 16.82 2.37 -9.65
N LEU A 20 17.15 1.13 -9.30
CA LEU A 20 18.01 0.82 -8.14
C LEU A 20 19.46 1.28 -8.36
N ASP A 21 19.87 1.41 -9.62
CA ASP A 21 21.19 1.88 -10.05
C ASP A 21 21.20 3.38 -10.39
N GLY A 22 20.13 4.11 -10.03
CA GLY A 22 20.01 5.56 -10.22
C GLY A 22 19.45 5.99 -11.58
N ALA A 23 18.97 5.07 -12.41
CA ALA A 23 18.28 5.43 -13.65
C ALA A 23 16.94 6.13 -13.37
N LEU A 24 16.53 6.98 -14.31
CA LEU A 24 15.21 7.62 -14.26
C LEU A 24 14.11 6.63 -14.64
N ALA A 25 13.06 6.60 -13.84
CA ALA A 25 11.80 5.91 -14.12
C ALA A 25 10.68 6.91 -14.38
N LEU A 26 9.79 6.56 -15.31
CA LEU A 26 8.53 7.29 -15.53
C LEU A 26 7.38 6.49 -14.91
N GLY A 27 6.88 6.96 -13.77
CA GLY A 27 5.75 6.38 -13.07
C GLY A 27 4.45 7.12 -13.37
N LEU A 28 3.38 6.38 -13.63
CA LEU A 28 2.03 6.90 -13.82
C LEU A 28 1.10 6.35 -12.74
N PRO A 29 0.58 7.21 -11.84
CA PRO A 29 -0.51 6.82 -10.96
C PRO A 29 -1.77 6.49 -11.78
N THR A 30 -2.40 5.36 -11.50
CA THR A 30 -3.65 4.97 -12.15
C THR A 30 -4.84 5.66 -11.50
N ARG A 31 -5.93 5.84 -12.25
CA ARG A 31 -7.19 6.35 -11.67
C ARG A 31 -7.74 5.40 -10.62
N GLN A 32 -7.69 4.10 -10.91
CA GLN A 32 -8.07 3.05 -9.97
C GLN A 32 -7.01 2.91 -8.89
N GLY A 33 -7.43 2.61 -7.67
CA GLY A 33 -6.57 2.51 -6.51
C GLY A 33 -7.08 1.52 -5.47
N GLN A 34 -6.72 1.81 -4.23
CA GLN A 34 -7.21 1.09 -3.05
C GLN A 34 -7.61 2.09 -1.96
N GLU A 35 -8.75 1.84 -1.34
CA GLU A 35 -9.25 2.57 -0.18
C GLU A 35 -8.99 1.78 1.11
N LEU A 36 -8.84 2.50 2.22
CA LEU A 36 -8.80 1.99 3.57
C LEU A 36 -9.76 2.84 4.42
N LEU A 37 -10.89 2.23 4.79
CA LEU A 37 -11.90 2.81 5.67
C LEU A 37 -11.66 2.35 7.11
N ILE A 38 -11.58 3.31 8.03
CA ILE A 38 -11.39 3.10 9.46
C ILE A 38 -12.66 3.51 10.19
N GLU A 39 -13.23 2.60 10.97
CA GLU A 39 -14.48 2.76 11.69
C GLU A 39 -14.34 2.32 13.14
N PRO A 40 -15.14 2.86 14.07
CA PRO A 40 -15.22 2.32 15.43
C PRO A 40 -15.69 0.86 15.42
N GLY A 41 -14.89 -0.01 16.01
CA GLY A 41 -15.21 -1.41 16.27
C GLY A 41 -15.88 -1.60 17.63
N LYS A 42 -16.46 -2.79 17.84
CA LYS A 42 -17.12 -3.15 19.11
C LYS A 42 -16.24 -3.97 20.06
N ASN A 43 -15.19 -4.60 19.53
CA ASN A 43 -14.33 -5.52 20.27
C ASN A 43 -12.97 -4.87 20.54
N LYS A 44 -12.28 -5.32 21.58
CA LYS A 44 -10.88 -4.94 21.82
C LYS A 44 -10.00 -5.39 20.65
N GLY A 45 -8.99 -4.60 20.33
CA GLY A 45 -8.09 -4.86 19.19
C GLY A 45 -8.68 -4.45 17.84
N LEU A 46 -8.18 -5.06 16.77
CA LEU A 46 -8.45 -4.67 15.38
C LEU A 46 -9.26 -5.74 14.65
N GLN A 47 -10.37 -5.34 14.04
CA GLN A 47 -11.09 -6.15 13.06
C GLN A 47 -10.66 -5.71 11.65
N TRP A 48 -10.23 -6.64 10.81
CA TRP A 48 -9.77 -6.35 9.46
C TRP A 48 -10.59 -7.08 8.41
N LYS A 49 -10.98 -6.34 7.36
CA LYS A 49 -11.72 -6.87 6.22
C LYS A 49 -11.12 -6.36 4.91
N SER A 50 -11.03 -7.25 3.92
CA SER A 50 -10.52 -6.89 2.59
C SER A 50 -11.52 -7.28 1.51
N ILE A 51 -11.90 -6.29 0.71
CA ILE A 51 -12.94 -6.38 -0.32
C ILE A 51 -12.28 -6.23 -1.69
N ASP A 52 -12.65 -7.08 -2.63
CA ASP A 52 -12.17 -7.01 -4.02
C ASP A 52 -13.04 -6.07 -4.88
N VAL A 53 -12.66 -5.93 -6.14
CA VAL A 53 -13.36 -5.06 -7.11
C VAL A 53 -14.79 -5.52 -7.41
N GLU A 54 -15.12 -6.78 -7.13
CA GLU A 54 -16.46 -7.36 -7.30
C GLU A 54 -17.31 -7.25 -6.02
N GLN A 55 -16.81 -6.54 -4.99
CA GLN A 55 -17.44 -6.36 -3.68
C GLN A 55 -17.48 -7.62 -2.82
N ASN A 56 -16.70 -8.65 -3.17
CA ASN A 56 -16.59 -9.86 -2.37
C ASN A 56 -15.54 -9.70 -1.27
N ILE A 57 -15.80 -10.31 -0.12
CA ILE A 57 -14.84 -10.40 0.98
C ILE A 57 -13.87 -11.52 0.64
N TRP A 58 -12.61 -11.19 0.35
CA TRP A 58 -11.60 -12.20 0.04
C TRP A 58 -10.67 -12.50 1.22
N PHE A 59 -10.66 -11.65 2.25
CA PHE A 59 -9.91 -11.87 3.48
C PHE A 59 -10.54 -11.12 4.65
N GLU A 60 -10.60 -11.79 5.80
CA GLU A 60 -11.09 -11.24 7.06
C GLU A 60 -10.29 -11.86 8.21
N THR A 61 -9.96 -11.05 9.22
CA THR A 61 -9.26 -11.51 10.42
C THR A 61 -9.50 -10.55 11.58
N THR A 62 -9.25 -11.03 12.79
CA THR A 62 -9.16 -10.19 13.99
C THR A 62 -7.77 -10.29 14.61
N PHE A 63 -7.35 -9.22 15.25
CA PHE A 63 -6.12 -9.15 16.02
C PHE A 63 -6.42 -8.65 17.43
N GLU A 64 -5.89 -9.34 18.43
CA GLU A 64 -5.85 -8.84 19.79
C GLU A 64 -4.74 -7.79 19.93
N LEU A 65 -4.90 -6.84 20.86
CA LEU A 65 -3.88 -5.79 21.05
C LEU A 65 -2.50 -6.34 21.40
N ALA A 66 -2.45 -7.38 22.23
CA ALA A 66 -1.20 -8.01 22.63
C ALA A 66 -0.41 -8.57 21.43
N GLU A 67 -1.06 -8.81 20.29
CA GLU A 67 -0.38 -9.27 19.08
C GLU A 67 0.43 -8.16 18.41
N PHE A 68 0.22 -6.88 18.70
CA PHE A 68 0.99 -5.79 18.10
C PHE A 68 2.27 -5.43 18.86
N GLU A 69 2.47 -6.02 20.05
CA GLU A 69 3.71 -5.88 20.81
C GLU A 69 4.89 -6.47 20.03
N ALA A 70 6.04 -5.80 20.07
CA ALA A 70 7.20 -6.12 19.23
C ALA A 70 7.67 -7.58 19.38
N ASP A 71 7.65 -8.10 20.61
CA ASP A 71 8.14 -9.45 20.93
C ASP A 71 7.01 -10.49 21.08
N ALA A 72 5.77 -10.11 20.74
CA ALA A 72 4.67 -11.05 20.86
C ALA A 72 4.84 -12.23 19.88
N PRO A 73 4.66 -13.48 20.36
CA PRO A 73 4.79 -14.64 19.51
C PRO A 73 3.80 -14.57 18.35
N VAL A 74 4.24 -15.00 17.17
CA VAL A 74 3.37 -15.07 16.00
C VAL A 74 2.28 -16.11 16.27
N THR A 75 1.04 -15.66 16.27
CA THR A 75 -0.13 -16.51 16.48
C THR A 75 -0.47 -17.31 15.21
N LYS A 76 -1.26 -18.38 15.35
CA LYS A 76 -1.69 -19.21 14.21
C LYS A 76 -2.50 -18.37 13.20
N GLY A 77 -2.32 -18.62 11.91
CA GLY A 77 -3.01 -17.88 10.85
C GLY A 77 -2.52 -18.25 9.46
N SER A 78 -3.11 -17.60 8.44
CA SER A 78 -2.62 -17.67 7.07
C SER A 78 -1.46 -16.72 6.83
N ASP A 79 -0.67 -16.97 5.79
CA ASP A 79 0.45 -16.10 5.39
C ASP A 79 0.02 -14.64 5.17
N ILE A 80 -1.20 -14.43 4.65
CA ILE A 80 -1.81 -13.10 4.46
C ILE A 80 -1.99 -12.39 5.81
N ARG A 81 -2.48 -13.12 6.82
CA ARG A 81 -2.64 -12.58 8.18
C ARG A 81 -1.30 -12.22 8.79
N HIS A 82 -0.29 -13.08 8.65
CA HIS A 82 1.06 -12.82 9.18
C HIS A 82 1.71 -11.62 8.52
N THR A 83 1.57 -11.49 7.20
CA THR A 83 2.09 -10.34 6.44
C THR A 83 1.44 -9.04 6.89
N LEU A 84 0.11 -9.02 7.05
CA LEU A 84 -0.60 -7.85 7.56
C LEU A 84 -0.19 -7.51 8.99
N LEU A 85 -0.07 -8.52 9.87
CA LEU A 85 0.37 -8.31 11.25
C LEU A 85 1.78 -7.72 11.30
N SER A 86 2.71 -8.23 10.50
CA SER A 86 4.08 -7.71 10.41
C SER A 86 4.10 -6.26 9.98
N LEU A 87 3.29 -5.89 8.98
CA LEU A 87 3.19 -4.50 8.51
C LEU A 87 2.60 -3.57 9.58
N LEU A 88 1.57 -4.01 10.30
CA LEU A 88 0.97 -3.22 11.39
C LEU A 88 1.91 -3.09 12.59
N ARG A 89 2.64 -4.15 12.96
CA ARG A 89 3.68 -4.11 14.00
C ARG A 89 4.77 -3.12 13.64
N GLU A 90 5.21 -3.10 12.39
CA GLU A 90 6.21 -2.15 11.93
C GLU A 90 5.71 -0.71 11.99
N ALA A 91 4.43 -0.48 11.64
CA ALA A 91 3.81 0.84 11.82
C ALA A 91 3.77 1.26 13.30
N VAL A 92 3.44 0.36 14.22
CA VAL A 92 3.50 0.60 15.68
C VAL A 92 4.95 0.85 16.13
N ARG A 93 5.94 0.14 15.58
CA ARG A 93 7.35 0.36 15.90
C ARG A 93 7.84 1.75 15.47
N LEU A 94 7.38 2.23 14.31
CA LEU A 94 7.67 3.57 13.80
C LEU A 94 6.93 4.67 14.58
N LYS A 95 5.72 4.39 15.08
CA LYS A 95 4.92 5.30 15.91
C LYS A 95 4.14 4.52 16.98
N PRO A 96 4.67 4.39 18.21
CA PRO A 96 4.04 3.59 19.27
C PRO A 96 2.60 4.01 19.60
N GLU A 97 2.28 5.30 19.49
CA GLU A 97 0.93 5.84 19.71
C GLU A 97 -0.10 5.28 18.71
N PHE A 98 0.34 4.70 17.59
CA PHE A 98 -0.54 4.04 16.64
C PHE A 98 -1.26 2.83 17.26
N LEU A 99 -0.69 2.19 18.30
CA LEU A 99 -1.33 1.08 19.00
C LEU A 99 -2.72 1.45 19.54
N ASP A 100 -2.89 2.68 20.01
CA ASP A 100 -4.17 3.19 20.50
C ASP A 100 -5.21 3.29 19.37
N ALA A 101 -4.77 3.63 18.16
CA ALA A 101 -5.64 3.70 16.99
C ALA A 101 -6.11 2.33 16.49
N LEU A 102 -5.34 1.26 16.78
CA LEU A 102 -5.72 -0.11 16.46
C LEU A 102 -6.79 -0.67 17.38
N ASN A 103 -6.87 -0.18 18.63
CA ASN A 103 -7.78 -0.71 19.63
C ASN A 103 -9.23 -0.30 19.40
N GLY A 104 -10.15 -1.25 19.35
CA GLY A 104 -11.56 -0.93 19.21
C GLY A 104 -11.88 -0.40 17.81
N THR A 105 -11.17 -0.88 16.81
CA THR A 105 -11.23 -0.36 15.44
C THR A 105 -11.57 -1.46 14.44
N GLN A 106 -12.37 -1.11 13.43
CA GLN A 106 -12.58 -1.90 12.25
C GLN A 106 -11.92 -1.20 11.05
N ALA A 107 -11.05 -1.93 10.36
CA ALA A 107 -10.38 -1.48 9.14
C ALA A 107 -10.88 -2.30 7.94
N THR A 108 -11.41 -1.62 6.93
CA THR A 108 -11.91 -2.24 5.70
C THR A 108 -11.13 -1.70 4.51
N THR A 109 -10.47 -2.58 3.76
CA THR A 109 -9.86 -2.22 2.48
C THR A 109 -10.77 -2.54 1.31
N LYS A 110 -10.75 -1.70 0.29
CA LYS A 110 -11.50 -1.91 -0.96
C LYS A 110 -10.60 -1.65 -2.16
N LEU A 111 -10.46 -2.65 -3.01
CA LEU A 111 -9.72 -2.55 -4.27
C LEU A 111 -10.63 -2.05 -5.39
N GLU A 112 -10.11 -1.17 -6.24
CA GLU A 112 -10.79 -0.67 -7.44
C GLU A 112 -10.33 -1.38 -8.72
N PHE A 113 -9.46 -2.39 -8.59
CA PHE A 113 -8.95 -3.22 -9.69
C PHE A 113 -8.75 -4.68 -9.24
N PRO A 114 -8.76 -5.66 -10.17
CA PRO A 114 -8.46 -7.05 -9.84
C PRO A 114 -7.06 -7.23 -9.24
N ARG A 115 -6.96 -8.03 -8.17
CA ARG A 115 -5.72 -8.28 -7.40
C ARG A 115 -4.54 -8.77 -8.24
N ASN A 116 -4.80 -9.40 -9.39
CA ASN A 116 -3.78 -9.99 -10.25
C ASN A 116 -3.27 -9.05 -11.35
N TRP A 117 -3.75 -7.81 -11.47
CA TRP A 117 -3.36 -6.90 -12.55
C TRP A 117 -1.98 -6.25 -12.41
N GLY A 118 -1.28 -6.44 -11.28
CA GLY A 118 0.05 -5.86 -11.07
C GLY A 118 0.08 -4.35 -10.87
N LEU A 119 -1.07 -3.71 -10.62
CA LEU A 119 -1.20 -2.26 -10.40
C LEU A 119 -0.83 -1.79 -8.98
N GLY A 120 -0.12 -2.61 -8.20
CA GLY A 120 0.41 -2.21 -6.89
C GLY A 120 -0.61 -2.26 -5.74
N SER A 121 -1.37 -3.35 -5.59
CA SER A 121 -2.24 -3.52 -4.41
C SER A 121 -1.46 -3.52 -3.09
N SER A 122 -0.23 -4.04 -3.08
CA SER A 122 0.60 -4.05 -1.87
C SER A 122 1.09 -2.66 -1.50
N SER A 123 1.60 -1.89 -2.47
CA SER A 123 2.11 -0.54 -2.21
C SER A 123 1.01 0.44 -1.83
N THR A 124 -0.17 0.34 -2.46
CA THR A 124 -1.34 1.14 -2.09
C THR A 124 -1.83 0.82 -0.69
N LEU A 125 -1.83 -0.46 -0.27
CA LEU A 125 -2.09 -0.86 1.11
C LEU A 125 -1.06 -0.27 2.09
N ILE A 126 0.23 -0.42 1.81
CA ILE A 126 1.32 0.10 2.65
C ILE A 126 1.17 1.61 2.81
N ASN A 127 0.94 2.34 1.72
CA ASN A 127 0.78 3.78 1.77
C ASN A 127 -0.49 4.21 2.55
N ASN A 128 -1.60 3.49 2.40
CA ASN A 128 -2.81 3.77 3.19
C ASN A 128 -2.58 3.52 4.70
N ILE A 129 -1.87 2.45 5.08
CA ILE A 129 -1.50 2.19 6.47
C ILE A 129 -0.54 3.25 6.99
N ALA A 130 0.44 3.67 6.18
CA ALA A 130 1.36 4.74 6.54
C ALA A 130 0.64 6.06 6.80
N GLN A 131 -0.36 6.41 5.97
CA GLN A 131 -1.23 7.58 6.21
C GLN A 131 -2.08 7.43 7.47
N TRP A 132 -2.58 6.23 7.75
CA TRP A 132 -3.37 5.97 8.96
C TRP A 132 -2.52 6.06 10.24
N ALA A 133 -1.33 5.49 10.21
CA ALA A 133 -0.36 5.58 11.30
C ALA A 133 0.36 6.92 11.35
N GLU A 134 0.25 7.75 10.31
CA GLU A 134 1.00 9.01 10.15
C GLU A 134 2.52 8.79 10.29
N VAL A 135 3.03 7.79 9.56
CA VAL A 135 4.46 7.44 9.45
C VAL A 135 4.93 7.59 8.00
N ASP A 136 6.25 7.62 7.80
CA ASP A 136 6.83 7.63 6.46
C ASP A 136 6.61 6.27 5.75
N ALA A 137 6.00 6.31 4.56
CA ALA A 137 5.63 5.11 3.81
C ALA A 137 6.84 4.36 3.23
N TYR A 138 7.95 5.06 2.94
CA TYR A 138 9.19 4.42 2.47
C TYR A 138 9.84 3.64 3.60
N SER A 139 9.91 4.22 4.79
CA SER A 139 10.38 3.55 6.01
C SER A 139 9.54 2.32 6.31
N LEU A 140 8.20 2.44 6.27
CA LEU A 140 7.30 1.31 6.47
C LEU A 140 7.52 0.21 5.42
N LEU A 141 7.65 0.57 4.14
CA LEU A 141 7.96 -0.37 3.07
C LEU A 141 9.28 -1.10 3.33
N TRP A 142 10.38 -0.38 3.55
CA TRP A 142 11.73 -0.96 3.60
C TRP A 142 12.05 -1.70 4.89
N ASN A 143 11.35 -1.40 5.97
CA ASN A 143 11.50 -2.16 7.21
C ASN A 143 10.69 -3.46 7.18
N ALA A 144 9.54 -3.49 6.49
CA ALA A 144 8.69 -4.67 6.40
C ALA A 144 8.95 -5.55 5.16
N PHE A 145 9.45 -4.96 4.07
CA PHE A 145 9.58 -5.59 2.75
C PHE A 145 10.81 -5.07 1.98
N SER A 146 11.05 -5.64 0.80
CA SER A 146 12.02 -5.13 -0.18
C SER A 146 11.32 -4.41 -1.34
N GLY A 147 12.03 -3.51 -2.01
CA GLY A 147 11.52 -2.84 -3.21
C GLY A 147 12.20 -1.51 -3.48
N SER A 148 12.07 -1.00 -4.71
CA SER A 148 12.68 0.27 -5.11
C SER A 148 11.96 1.50 -4.54
N GLY A 149 10.71 1.36 -4.10
CA GLY A 149 9.90 2.45 -3.55
C GLY A 149 9.11 3.26 -4.60
N TYR A 150 9.30 3.08 -5.90
CA TYR A 150 8.57 3.86 -6.92
C TYR A 150 7.04 3.67 -6.82
N ASP A 151 6.61 2.47 -6.43
CA ASP A 151 5.20 2.15 -6.23
C ASP A 151 4.58 2.99 -5.12
N ILE A 152 5.35 3.33 -4.08
CA ILE A 152 4.94 4.24 -3.01
C ILE A 152 4.86 5.66 -3.55
N ALA A 153 5.84 6.09 -4.36
CA ALA A 153 5.79 7.39 -5.02
C ALA A 153 4.50 7.55 -5.84
N CYS A 154 4.09 6.52 -6.58
CA CYS A 154 2.82 6.53 -7.32
C CYS A 154 1.62 6.51 -6.37
N ALA A 155 1.64 5.71 -5.31
CA ALA A 155 0.54 5.63 -4.34
C ALA A 155 0.29 6.95 -3.60
N GLN A 156 1.33 7.74 -3.36
CA GLN A 156 1.27 9.04 -2.66
C GLN A 156 0.81 10.19 -3.55
N ASN A 157 0.86 10.03 -4.89
CA ASN A 157 0.68 11.13 -5.82
C ASN A 157 -0.43 10.83 -6.84
N ASN A 158 -1.10 11.88 -7.29
CA ASN A 158 -2.13 11.80 -8.34
C ASN A 158 -1.66 12.39 -9.67
N LYS A 159 -0.35 12.62 -9.82
CA LYS A 159 0.29 13.15 -11.02
C LYS A 159 1.39 12.20 -11.50
N PRO A 160 1.60 12.10 -12.82
CA PRO A 160 2.80 11.47 -13.39
C PRO A 160 4.08 11.99 -12.73
N LEU A 161 5.06 11.11 -12.60
CA LEU A 161 6.30 11.43 -11.90
C LEU A 161 7.52 10.83 -12.57
N ILE A 162 8.65 11.53 -12.44
CA ILE A 162 9.98 10.97 -12.63
C ILE A 162 10.48 10.52 -11.27
N TYR A 163 10.98 9.28 -11.22
CA TYR A 163 11.48 8.65 -10.02
C TYR A 163 12.93 8.21 -10.21
N LYS A 164 13.77 8.37 -9.19
CA LYS A 164 15.08 7.72 -9.12
C LYS A 164 15.45 7.46 -7.66
N VAL A 165 16.34 6.51 -7.45
CA VAL A 165 16.95 6.27 -6.13
C VAL A 165 18.40 6.71 -6.18
N LEU A 166 18.76 7.70 -5.36
CA LEU A 166 20.13 8.16 -5.22
C LEU A 166 20.60 7.96 -3.78
N ASN A 167 21.66 7.17 -3.57
CA ASN A 167 22.20 6.88 -2.23
C ASN A 167 21.14 6.37 -1.23
N LYS A 168 20.23 5.48 -1.69
CA LYS A 168 19.07 4.96 -0.94
C LYS A 168 17.99 6.00 -0.59
N ASN A 169 18.09 7.22 -1.11
CA ASN A 169 17.04 8.22 -0.96
C ASN A 169 16.17 8.25 -2.22
N PRO A 170 14.85 8.20 -2.07
CA PRO A 170 13.93 8.31 -3.20
C PRO A 170 13.80 9.78 -3.60
N GLU A 171 14.06 10.08 -4.87
CA GLU A 171 13.80 11.40 -5.45
C GLU A 171 12.59 11.31 -6.38
N VAL A 172 11.59 12.17 -6.12
CA VAL A 172 10.32 12.23 -6.85
C VAL A 172 10.16 13.63 -7.45
N GLU A 173 10.04 13.70 -8.77
CA GLU A 173 9.72 14.92 -9.50
C GLU A 173 8.35 14.75 -10.16
N LEU A 174 7.38 15.59 -9.80
CA LEU A 174 6.06 15.58 -10.43
C LEU A 174 6.13 16.28 -11.78
N ILE A 175 5.59 15.65 -12.82
CA ILE A 175 5.60 16.18 -14.19
C ILE A 175 4.20 16.23 -14.78
N ASP A 176 4.01 17.11 -15.76
CA ASP A 176 2.82 17.12 -16.61
C ASP A 176 3.05 16.21 -17.83
N TYR A 177 2.72 14.93 -17.70
CA TYR A 177 2.83 13.97 -18.79
C TYR A 177 1.52 13.93 -19.61
N ASN A 178 1.51 14.62 -20.75
CA ASN A 178 0.36 14.73 -21.64
C ASN A 178 0.73 14.44 -23.10
N PRO A 179 1.11 13.20 -23.45
CA PRO A 179 1.52 12.87 -24.81
C PRO A 179 0.35 13.03 -25.80
N PRO A 180 0.61 13.39 -27.07
CA PRO A 180 -0.44 13.58 -28.07
C PRO A 180 -1.27 12.31 -28.31
N PHE A 181 -0.65 11.14 -28.11
CA PHE A 181 -1.27 9.81 -28.26
C PHE A 181 -1.93 9.28 -26.98
N ARG A 182 -2.16 10.09 -25.93
CA ARG A 182 -2.72 9.58 -24.65
C ARG A 182 -4.06 8.84 -24.77
N LYS A 183 -4.85 9.18 -25.79
CA LYS A 183 -6.16 8.56 -26.08
C LYS A 183 -6.03 7.20 -26.78
N GLU A 184 -4.82 6.87 -27.24
CA GLU A 184 -4.46 5.65 -27.97
C GLU A 184 -3.67 4.70 -27.06
N LEU A 185 -3.57 4.99 -25.76
CA LEU A 185 -2.96 4.10 -24.78
C LEU A 185 -3.97 3.04 -24.34
N PHE A 186 -3.59 1.78 -24.49
CA PHE A 186 -4.38 0.63 -24.07
C PHE A 186 -3.66 -0.14 -22.96
N PHE A 187 -4.42 -0.56 -21.96
CA PHE A 187 -3.93 -1.48 -20.92
C PHE A 187 -4.34 -2.91 -21.30
N VAL A 188 -3.35 -3.79 -21.49
CA VAL A 188 -3.58 -5.20 -21.85
C VAL A 188 -3.06 -6.09 -20.73
N HIS A 189 -3.96 -6.77 -20.05
CA HIS A 189 -3.61 -7.76 -19.03
C HIS A 189 -3.48 -9.15 -19.66
N LEU A 190 -2.32 -9.79 -19.48
CA LEU A 190 -2.01 -11.10 -20.09
C LEU A 190 -2.81 -12.28 -19.51
N ASN A 191 -3.60 -12.06 -18.45
CA ASN A 191 -4.34 -13.10 -17.72
C ASN A 191 -3.46 -14.26 -17.22
N ARG A 192 -2.17 -14.01 -17.02
CA ARG A 192 -1.19 -14.95 -16.48
C ARG A 192 -0.35 -14.24 -15.43
N LYS A 193 -0.02 -14.95 -14.35
CA LYS A 193 0.95 -14.48 -13.36
C LYS A 193 2.35 -14.60 -13.96
N GLN A 194 3.13 -13.53 -13.87
CA GLN A 194 4.54 -13.49 -14.27
C GLN A 194 5.42 -14.16 -13.21
#